data_AF-A0AAQ3NMP6-F1
#
_entry.id   AF-A0AAQ3NMP6-F1
#
_cell.length_a   1.000
_cell.length_b   1.000
_cell.length_c   1.000
_cell.angle_alpha   90.00
_cell.angle_beta   90.00
_cell.angle_gamma   90.00
#
_symmetry.space_group_name_H-M   'P 1'
#
loop_
_entity.id
_entity.type
_entity.pdbx_description
1 polymer ?
#
loop_
_entity_poly.entity_id
_entity_poly.type
_entity_poly.pdbx_seq_one_letter_code
_entity_poly.pdbx_strand_id
1 'polypeptide(L)'
;MTIFKGDIRIPKWLSPGAQDLIKRILDPNPEKRITMAGIKEDPWFKKGYVAANAEDEDVYVDNEAFSMHEAEQRNSGSSPAIINAFQLIGMSSCLDLSGFFEKEVSMKFRITKCILISTDTVCA
;
A
#
# COMPACT_ATOMS: atom_id res chain seq x y z
N MET A 1 -14.48 -2.71 12.86
CA MET A 1 -14.20 -2.21 11.50
C MET A 1 -14.14 -3.43 10.58
N THR A 2 -15.20 -3.74 9.85
CA THR A 2 -15.30 -4.98 9.07
C THR A 2 -15.00 -4.69 7.60
N ILE A 3 -13.83 -5.11 7.13
CA ILE A 3 -13.39 -4.98 5.73
C ILE A 3 -14.43 -5.52 4.72
N PHE A 4 -15.23 -6.51 5.12
CA PHE A 4 -16.25 -7.13 4.27
C PHE A 4 -17.45 -6.24 3.96
N LYS A 5 -17.70 -5.20 4.78
CA LYS A 5 -18.84 -4.29 4.56
C LYS A 5 -18.53 -3.17 3.56
N GLY A 6 -17.25 -2.92 3.25
CA GLY A 6 -16.86 -1.77 2.44
C GLY A 6 -17.14 -0.41 3.11
N ASP A 7 -17.30 -0.38 4.44
CA ASP A 7 -17.52 0.87 5.19
C ASP A 7 -16.24 1.72 5.19
N ILE A 8 -16.16 2.69 4.30
CA ILE A 8 -14.98 3.53 4.08
C ILE A 8 -15.32 4.99 4.38
N ARG A 9 -14.48 5.63 5.19
CA ARG A 9 -14.51 7.09 5.39
C ARG A 9 -13.52 7.73 4.45
N ILE A 10 -14.01 8.33 3.37
CA ILE A 10 -13.15 9.04 2.43
C ILE A 10 -12.87 10.46 2.95
N PRO A 11 -11.59 10.87 3.01
CA PRO A 11 -11.23 12.22 3.45
C PRO A 11 -11.84 13.31 2.57
N LYS A 12 -12.27 14.42 3.21
CA LYS A 12 -12.93 15.54 2.53
C LYS A 12 -11.99 16.37 1.65
N TRP A 13 -10.68 16.28 1.86
CA TRP A 13 -9.67 17.01 1.09
C TRP A 13 -9.42 16.43 -0.31
N LEU A 14 -9.92 15.22 -0.58
CA LEU A 14 -9.85 14.62 -1.90
C LEU A 14 -10.83 15.30 -2.86
N SER A 15 -10.47 15.44 -4.12
CA SER A 15 -11.41 15.98 -5.12
C SER A 15 -12.58 15.03 -5.33
N PRO A 16 -13.78 15.51 -5.72
CA PRO A 16 -14.96 14.66 -5.88
C PRO A 16 -14.74 13.45 -6.80
N GLY A 17 -14.01 13.62 -7.90
CA GLY A 17 -13.65 12.52 -8.81
C GLY A 17 -12.74 11.48 -8.15
N ALA A 18 -11.78 11.89 -7.32
CA ALA A 18 -10.93 10.97 -6.56
C ALA A 18 -11.76 10.13 -5.59
N GLN A 19 -12.68 10.80 -4.87
CA GLN A 19 -13.55 10.14 -3.91
C GLN A 19 -14.44 9.11 -4.59
N ASP A 20 -14.99 9.42 -5.76
CA ASP A 20 -15.82 8.48 -6.53
C ASP A 20 -15.01 7.27 -7.02
N LEU A 21 -13.84 7.51 -7.62
CA LEU A 21 -12.97 6.45 -8.10
C LEU A 21 -12.56 5.49 -6.96
N ILE A 22 -12.18 6.02 -5.80
CA ILE A 22 -11.81 5.21 -4.62
C ILE A 22 -12.98 4.33 -4.15
N LYS A 23 -14.22 4.84 -4.14
CA LYS A 23 -15.40 4.04 -3.78
C LYS A 23 -15.58 2.85 -4.72
N ARG A 24 -15.41 3.07 -6.02
CA ARG A 24 -15.56 2.04 -7.06
C ARG A 24 -14.44 1.00 -7.03
N ILE A 25 -13.22 1.41 -6.66
CA ILE A 25 -12.08 0.50 -6.44
C ILE A 25 -12.32 -0.39 -5.23
N LEU A 26 -12.88 0.17 -4.16
CA LEU A 26 -13.08 -0.52 -2.89
C LEU A 26 -14.48 -1.14 -2.75
N ASP A 27 -15.19 -1.38 -3.87
CA ASP A 27 -16.47 -2.08 -3.83
C ASP A 27 -16.28 -3.49 -3.24
N PRO A 28 -17.02 -3.84 -2.17
CA PRO A 28 -16.91 -5.15 -1.52
C PRO A 28 -17.38 -6.29 -2.45
N ASN A 29 -18.27 -6.01 -3.41
CA ASN A 29 -18.67 -6.98 -4.42
C ASN A 29 -17.67 -6.98 -5.59
N PRO A 30 -16.91 -8.07 -5.81
CA PRO A 30 -15.91 -8.14 -6.87
C PRO A 30 -16.50 -8.01 -8.29
N GLU A 31 -17.77 -8.37 -8.50
CA GLU A 31 -18.44 -8.24 -9.80
C GLU A 31 -18.81 -6.79 -10.13
N LYS A 32 -19.00 -5.96 -9.10
CA LYS A 32 -19.33 -4.53 -9.24
C LYS A 32 -18.10 -3.64 -9.15
N ARG A 33 -16.99 -4.19 -8.64
CA ARG A 33 -15.71 -3.49 -8.54
C ARG A 33 -15.22 -3.05 -9.91
N ILE A 34 -14.76 -1.81 -9.99
CA ILE A 34 -14.19 -1.27 -11.22
C ILE A 34 -13.01 -2.13 -11.70
N THR A 35 -12.96 -2.38 -13.01
CA THR A 35 -11.87 -3.12 -13.63
C THR A 35 -10.66 -2.20 -13.86
N MET A 36 -9.49 -2.79 -14.11
CA MET A 36 -8.29 -2.03 -14.48
C MET A 36 -8.51 -1.17 -15.73
N ALA A 37 -9.22 -1.70 -16.74
CA ALA A 37 -9.59 -0.94 -17.93
C ALA A 37 -10.48 0.27 -17.57
N GLY A 38 -11.47 0.06 -16.71
CA GLY A 38 -12.34 1.12 -16.21
C GLY A 38 -11.58 2.21 -15.42
N ILE A 39 -10.57 1.84 -14.63
CA ILE A 39 -9.71 2.79 -13.94
C ILE A 39 -8.92 3.64 -14.94
N LYS A 40 -8.29 3.01 -15.94
CA LYS A 40 -7.54 3.71 -16.99
C LYS A 40 -8.42 4.66 -17.82
N GLU A 41 -9.70 4.34 -17.93
CA GLU A 41 -10.67 5.16 -18.66
C GLU A 41 -11.23 6.33 -17.86
N ASP A 42 -11.09 6.29 -16.53
CA ASP A 42 -11.69 7.26 -15.62
C ASP A 42 -11.14 8.69 -15.84
N PRO A 43 -11.99 9.72 -15.92
CA PRO A 43 -11.55 11.10 -16.15
C PRO A 43 -10.63 11.64 -15.08
N TRP A 44 -10.82 11.22 -13.82
CA TRP A 44 -9.95 11.63 -12.74
C TRP A 44 -8.57 11.01 -12.87
N PHE A 45 -8.51 9.72 -13.25
CA PHE A 45 -7.25 9.00 -13.46
C PHE A 45 -6.47 9.51 -14.68
N LYS A 46 -7.16 9.80 -15.79
CA LYS A 46 -6.53 10.29 -17.04
C LYS A 46 -5.86 11.66 -16.89
N LYS A 47 -6.25 12.45 -15.89
CA LYS A 47 -5.77 13.82 -15.73
C LYS A 47 -4.28 13.84 -15.37
N GLY A 48 -3.43 14.15 -16.35
CA GLY A 48 -1.97 14.20 -16.18
C GLY A 48 -1.30 12.83 -16.20
N TYR A 49 -2.02 11.77 -16.58
CA TYR A 49 -1.45 10.43 -16.71
C TYR A 49 -0.65 10.30 -18.00
N VAL A 50 0.62 9.90 -17.87
CA VAL A 50 1.49 9.50 -18.98
C VAL A 50 1.74 8.01 -18.83
N ALA A 51 1.38 7.22 -19.83
CA ALA A 51 1.62 5.78 -19.80
C ALA A 51 3.13 5.53 -19.88
N ALA A 52 3.65 4.67 -19.00
CA ALA A 52 5.01 4.17 -19.14
C ALA A 52 5.07 3.29 -20.40
N ASN A 53 6.02 3.58 -21.29
CA ASN A 53 6.33 2.68 -22.40
C ASN A 53 7.05 1.46 -21.81
N ALA A 54 6.61 0.26 -22.18
CA ALA A 54 7.24 -0.98 -21.72
C ALA A 54 8.62 -1.23 -22.37
N GLU A 55 9.03 -0.38 -23.30
CA GLU A 55 10.28 -0.50 -24.07
C GLU A 55 11.42 0.33 -23.45
N ASP A 56 11.10 1.21 -22.50
CA ASP A 56 12.07 2.03 -21.77
C ASP A 56 12.35 1.37 -20.40
N GLU A 57 13.05 0.23 -20.42
CA GLU A 57 13.79 -0.27 -19.25
C GLU A 57 14.85 0.78 -18.90
N ASP A 58 14.48 1.76 -18.07
CA ASP A 58 15.33 2.56 -17.15
C ASP A 58 14.59 3.85 -16.75
N VAL A 59 13.32 3.77 -16.32
CA VAL A 59 12.69 4.91 -15.64
C VAL A 59 13.28 5.00 -14.23
N TYR A 60 14.34 5.79 -14.08
CA TYR A 60 14.73 6.33 -12.79
C TYR A 60 13.50 7.05 -12.21
N VAL A 61 12.85 6.43 -11.23
CA VAL A 61 11.81 7.09 -10.43
C VAL A 61 12.52 8.24 -9.74
N ASP A 62 12.25 9.46 -10.21
CA ASP A 62 12.77 10.65 -9.58
C ASP A 62 12.31 10.67 -8.11
N ASN A 63 13.25 10.42 -7.21
CA ASN A 63 13.02 10.24 -5.79
C ASN A 63 12.51 11.53 -5.13
N GLU A 64 12.46 12.63 -5.87
CA GLU A 64 11.94 13.92 -5.42
C GLU A 64 10.44 13.88 -5.09
N ALA A 65 9.65 12.99 -5.70
CA ALA A 65 8.23 12.82 -5.34
C ALA A 65 8.01 12.18 -3.95
N PHE A 66 9.03 11.49 -3.41
CA PHE A 66 9.02 10.91 -2.06
C PHE A 66 9.85 11.71 -1.05
N SER A 67 10.49 12.79 -1.49
CA SER A 67 11.19 13.73 -0.61
C SER A 67 10.15 14.64 0.06
N MET A 68 9.61 14.19 1.19
CA MET A 68 9.08 15.14 2.18
C MET A 68 10.23 16.06 2.56
N HIS A 69 10.21 17.31 2.07
CA HIS A 69 11.09 18.36 2.58
C HIS A 69 10.99 18.37 4.11
N GLU A 70 12.05 17.91 4.76
CA GLU A 70 12.29 18.19 6.16
C GLU A 70 12.36 19.70 6.29
N ALA A 71 11.32 20.29 6.87
CA ALA A 71 11.38 21.66 7.34
C ALA A 71 12.49 21.72 8.40
N GLU A 72 13.63 22.25 8.02
CA GLU A 72 14.70 22.61 8.94
C GLU A 72 14.16 23.53 10.02
N GLN A 73 13.97 22.98 11.24
CA GLN A 73 13.72 23.79 12.42
C GLN A 73 14.59 23.32 13.58
N ARG A 74 15.84 23.80 13.51
CA ARG A 74 16.72 24.27 14.60
C ARG A 74 16.55 23.61 15.99
N ASN A 75 17.58 22.86 16.36
CA ASN A 75 18.31 22.92 17.64
C ASN A 75 17.59 22.43 18.94
N SER A 76 17.85 21.18 19.33
CA SER A 76 18.30 20.72 20.67
C SER A 76 17.94 19.23 20.90
N GLY A 77 18.95 18.38 21.15
CA GLY A 77 18.80 17.01 21.67
C GLY A 77 18.28 15.96 20.66
N SER A 78 19.17 15.06 20.23
CA SER A 78 18.94 13.87 19.38
C SER A 78 17.71 13.96 18.45
N SER A 79 17.92 14.38 17.20
CA SER A 79 16.89 14.25 16.17
C SER A 79 16.34 12.81 16.19
N PRO A 80 15.01 12.61 16.19
CA PRO A 80 14.46 11.28 16.06
C PRO A 80 15.00 10.69 14.77
N ALA A 81 15.64 9.52 14.83
CA ALA A 81 16.01 8.80 13.63
C ALA A 81 14.73 8.62 12.81
N ILE A 82 14.70 9.18 11.61
CA ILE A 82 13.62 8.95 10.66
C ILE A 82 13.80 7.50 10.19
N ILE A 83 13.02 6.62 10.78
CA ILE A 83 13.07 5.17 10.55
C ILE A 83 11.91 4.82 9.62
N ASN A 84 12.22 4.21 8.46
CA ASN A 84 11.19 3.71 7.56
C ASN A 84 10.37 2.58 8.22
N ALA A 85 9.10 2.41 7.84
CA ALA A 85 8.24 1.36 8.37
C ALA A 85 8.87 -0.04 8.28
N PHE A 86 9.56 -0.37 7.18
CA PHE A 86 10.24 -1.66 7.04
C PHE A 86 11.42 -1.83 8.01
N GLN A 87 12.15 -0.76 8.32
CA GLN A 87 13.19 -0.81 9.35
C GLN A 87 12.57 -0.97 10.73
N LEU A 88 11.52 -0.22 11.07
CA LEU A 88 10.82 -0.36 12.36
C LEU A 88 10.27 -1.78 12.54
N ILE A 89 9.66 -2.31 11.48
CA ILE A 89 9.08 -3.66 11.44
C ILE A 89 10.19 -4.72 11.55
N GLY A 90 11.30 -4.57 10.82
CA GLY A 90 12.46 -5.47 10.88
C GLY A 90 13.27 -5.40 12.17
N MET A 91 13.13 -4.31 12.93
CA MET A 91 13.70 -4.16 14.27
C MET A 91 12.85 -4.85 15.36
N SER A 92 11.66 -5.34 15.03
CA SER A 92 10.81 -6.08 15.96
C SER A 92 11.37 -7.49 16.22
N SER A 93 11.59 -7.85 17.49
CA SER A 93 12.06 -9.16 17.92
C SER A 93 11.13 -10.33 17.57
N CYS A 94 9.88 -10.04 17.20
CA CYS A 94 8.86 -11.04 16.93
C CYS A 94 8.61 -11.26 15.43
N LEU A 95 9.35 -10.57 14.56
CA LEU A 95 9.14 -10.64 13.12
C LEU A 95 10.49 -10.70 12.39
N ASP A 96 10.83 -11.90 11.93
CA ASP A 96 12.02 -12.13 11.12
C ASP A 96 11.71 -11.87 9.65
N LEU A 97 12.16 -10.71 9.15
CA LEU A 97 12.06 -10.33 7.74
C LEU A 97 13.29 -10.72 6.91
N SER A 98 14.29 -11.41 7.51
CA SER A 98 15.54 -11.76 6.83
C SER A 98 15.30 -12.58 5.56
N GLY A 99 14.28 -13.45 5.57
CA GLY A 99 13.89 -14.24 4.40
C GLY A 99 13.27 -13.42 3.27
N PHE A 100 12.71 -12.22 3.52
CA PHE A 100 12.04 -11.41 2.49
C PHE A 100 13.01 -10.62 1.61
N PHE A 101 14.22 -10.38 2.11
CA PHE A 101 15.26 -9.62 1.42
C PHE A 101 16.41 -10.55 1.01
N GLU A 102 16.20 -11.38 -0.03
CA GLU A 102 17.27 -12.21 -0.59
C GLU A 102 17.88 -11.58 -1.84
N LYS A 103 19.21 -11.44 -1.85
CA LYS A 103 19.99 -11.27 -3.08
C LYS A 103 19.82 -12.55 -3.91
N GLU A 104 19.25 -12.40 -5.10
CA GLU A 104 19.03 -13.41 -6.14
C GLU A 104 19.54 -14.82 -5.83
N VAL A 105 18.72 -15.65 -5.19
CA VAL A 105 18.75 -17.09 -5.42
C VAL A 105 17.31 -17.60 -5.40
N SER A 106 16.94 -18.31 -6.46
CA SER A 106 15.59 -18.84 -6.68
C SER A 106 15.19 -19.88 -5.63
N MET A 107 14.53 -19.45 -4.55
CA MET A 107 13.86 -20.38 -3.63
C MET A 107 12.37 -20.05 -3.48
N LYS A 108 11.55 -21.05 -3.82
CA LYS A 108 10.09 -21.00 -3.73
C LYS A 108 9.67 -20.75 -2.28
N PHE A 109 9.06 -19.59 -2.04
CA PHE A 109 8.35 -19.32 -0.79
C PHE A 109 7.16 -20.27 -0.64
N ARG A 110 7.22 -21.17 0.33
CA ARG A 110 6.05 -21.87 0.87
C ARG A 110 5.66 -21.23 2.19
N ILE A 111 4.69 -20.32 2.15
CA ILE A 111 4.00 -19.85 3.35
C ILE A 111 3.16 -21.03 3.87
N THR A 112 3.62 -21.68 4.94
CA THR A 112 2.81 -22.66 5.67
C THR A 112 2.06 -21.93 6.78
N LYS A 113 0.74 -21.98 6.66
CA LYS A 113 -0.35 -21.25 7.34
C LYS A 113 -0.38 -21.41 8.87
N CYS A 114 -0.70 -20.33 9.58
CA CYS A 114 -1.60 -20.31 10.75
C CYS A 114 -2.16 -18.89 10.98
N ILE A 115 -3.19 -18.49 10.22
CA ILE A 115 -4.19 -17.56 10.78
C ILE A 115 -5.21 -18.47 11.45
N LEU A 116 -5.05 -18.68 12.77
CA LEU A 116 -6.10 -19.27 13.58
C LEU A 116 -7.18 -18.21 13.74
N ILE A 117 -8.19 -18.26 12.87
CA ILE A 117 -9.45 -17.59 13.16
C ILE A 117 -10.12 -18.52 14.17
N SER A 118 -10.10 -18.11 15.44
CA SER A 118 -10.86 -18.78 16.49
C SER A 118 -12.32 -18.80 16.05
N THR A 119 -12.83 -19.99 15.74
CA THR A 119 -14.26 -20.25 15.73
C THR A 119 -14.51 -21.26 16.82
N ASP A 120 -15.05 -20.76 17.92
CA ASP A 120 -15.69 -21.55 18.97
C ASP A 120 -16.53 -22.66 18.32
N THR A 121 -16.16 -23.92 18.57
CA THR A 121 -17.09 -25.04 18.39
C THR A 121 -17.58 -25.42 19.78
N VAL A 122 -18.86 -25.11 19.98
CA VAL A 122 -19.69 -25.41 21.14
C VAL A 122 -19.55 -26.88 21.54
N CYS A 123 -19.45 -27.10 22.86
CA CYS A 123 -19.54 -28.40 23.50
C CYS A 123 -20.89 -29.07 23.23
N ALA A 124 -20.85 -30.35 22.85
CA ALA A 124 -21.80 -31.39 23.25
C ALA A 124 -21.04 -32.73 23.29
#